data_AF-A0A2E3A0H3-F1
#
_entry.id   AF-A0A2E3A0H3-F1
#
_cell.length_a   1.000
_cell.length_b   1.000
_cell.length_c   1.000
_cell.angle_alpha   90.00
_cell.angle_beta   90.00
_cell.angle_gamma   90.00
#
_symmetry.space_group_name_H-M   'P 1'
#
loop_
_entity.id
_entity.type
_entity.pdbx_description
1 polymer ?
#
loop_
_entity_poly.entity_id
_entity_poly.type
_entity_poly.pdbx_seq_one_letter_code
_entity_poly.pdbx_strand_id
1 'polypeptide(L)'
;MNVFRPCIDLHDGRVKQIVGSSINDNQPSSLHTNFISEKPPAWFAKKYRQDNLHGGHVIKLGKGNDEAALEALSTWPGGLQIGGGINAKNASSWINAGASHVIITSWLFQEGKIETDRLKHLQKKIGKSRLVIDLSCRRRGDDYFVVTDRWQTFTEIKINSETLNNLAKHCDEFLIHGVDVEGLSQGIDETLVKIIANHCPITATYAGGAQSMEDLYRVNKIGQGRVHLTIGSALDIFGGHGVHYNDAVAFNKKQKSSN
;
A
#
# COMPACT_ATOMS: atom_id res chain seq x y z
N MET A 1 -4.53 13.85 -11.89
CA MET A 1 -4.57 12.66 -10.99
C MET A 1 -3.82 12.99 -9.68
N ASN A 2 -4.17 12.45 -8.51
CA ASN A 2 -3.35 12.57 -7.29
C ASN A 2 -2.17 11.59 -7.40
N VAL A 3 -0.92 12.02 -7.58
CA VAL A 3 0.20 11.06 -7.66
C VAL A 3 0.59 10.57 -6.27
N PHE A 4 0.75 11.47 -5.30
CA PHE A 4 1.04 11.10 -3.92
C PHE A 4 -0.19 10.50 -3.24
N ARG A 5 0.01 9.35 -2.58
CA ARG A 5 -0.97 8.73 -1.67
C ARG A 5 -0.33 8.50 -0.29
N PRO A 6 -1.02 8.84 0.81
CA PRO A 6 -0.46 8.67 2.14
C PRO A 6 -0.68 7.25 2.68
N CYS A 7 0.14 6.84 3.66
CA CYS A 7 -0.05 5.60 4.42
C CYS A 7 -0.19 5.86 5.93
N ILE A 8 -0.68 4.86 6.66
CA ILE A 8 -0.64 4.74 8.13
C ILE A 8 -0.32 3.29 8.47
N ASP A 9 0.93 3.01 8.84
CA ASP A 9 1.32 1.67 9.25
C ASP A 9 1.16 1.52 10.76
N LEU A 10 0.46 0.46 11.17
CA LEU A 10 0.10 0.18 12.55
C LEU A 10 0.83 -1.06 13.05
N HIS A 11 1.49 -0.94 14.20
CA HIS A 11 2.07 -2.07 14.92
C HIS A 11 1.89 -1.85 16.43
N ASP A 12 1.39 -2.86 17.14
CA ASP A 12 0.96 -2.77 18.55
C ASP A 12 0.03 -1.57 18.83
N GLY A 13 -0.91 -1.32 17.93
CA GLY A 13 -1.90 -0.24 18.09
C GLY A 13 -1.32 1.17 17.94
N ARG A 14 -0.06 1.30 17.51
CA ARG A 14 0.60 2.60 17.30
C ARG A 14 1.01 2.79 15.85
N VAL A 15 1.00 4.05 15.43
CA VAL A 15 1.55 4.44 14.13
C VAL A 15 3.07 4.34 14.19
N LYS A 16 3.64 3.44 13.39
CA LYS A 16 5.09 3.22 13.30
C LYS A 16 5.54 3.27 11.85
N GLN A 17 6.81 3.56 11.63
CA GLN A 17 7.47 3.23 10.37
C GLN A 17 8.52 2.17 10.69
N ILE A 18 8.39 1.00 10.08
CA ILE A 18 9.25 -0.16 10.32
C ILE A 18 9.78 -0.69 8.99
N VAL A 19 10.90 -1.40 9.04
CA VAL A 19 11.38 -2.15 7.88
C VAL A 19 10.68 -3.50 7.88
N GLY A 20 9.72 -3.73 6.98
CA GLY A 20 8.82 -4.90 7.05
C GLY A 20 9.54 -6.26 7.06
N SER A 21 10.73 -6.37 6.45
CA SER A 21 11.54 -7.60 6.43
C SER A 21 12.11 -7.97 7.79
N SER A 22 12.14 -7.04 8.73
CA SER A 22 12.62 -7.25 10.10
C SER A 22 11.55 -7.79 11.06
N ILE A 23 10.31 -7.94 10.62
CA ILE A 23 9.22 -8.45 11.47
C ILE A 23 9.40 -9.96 11.70
N ASN A 24 9.71 -10.33 12.94
CA ASN A 24 9.78 -11.73 13.38
C ASN A 24 9.02 -11.93 14.70
N ASP A 25 7.89 -12.64 14.64
CA ASP A 25 7.06 -12.91 15.83
C ASP A 25 7.80 -13.72 16.90
N ASN A 26 8.78 -14.54 16.50
CA ASN A 26 9.59 -15.35 17.41
C ASN A 26 10.78 -14.57 17.99
N GLN A 27 11.12 -13.42 17.41
CA GLN A 27 12.21 -12.55 17.87
C GLN A 27 11.81 -11.06 17.77
N PRO A 28 10.90 -10.58 18.64
CA PRO A 28 10.40 -9.20 18.56
C PRO A 28 11.49 -8.13 18.66
N SER A 29 12.62 -8.43 19.31
CA SER A 29 13.78 -7.53 19.44
C SER A 29 14.52 -7.28 18.12
N SER A 30 14.29 -8.08 17.07
CA SER A 30 14.90 -7.90 15.75
C SER A 30 14.19 -6.84 14.89
N LEU A 31 13.04 -6.33 15.35
CA LEU A 31 12.24 -5.35 14.61
C LEU A 31 12.98 -4.02 14.46
N HIS A 32 13.36 -3.69 13.24
CA HIS A 32 13.95 -2.40 12.91
C HIS A 32 12.84 -1.36 12.76
N THR A 33 12.82 -0.41 13.69
CA THR A 33 11.83 0.68 13.75
C THR A 33 12.49 1.99 13.38
N ASN A 34 12.06 2.57 12.27
CA ASN A 34 12.52 3.89 11.81
C ASN A 34 11.89 5.01 12.65
N PHE A 35 10.61 4.85 13.04
CA PHE A 35 9.88 5.86 13.78
C PHE A 35 8.71 5.28 14.56
N ILE A 36 8.41 5.87 15.72
CA ILE A 36 7.18 5.61 16.48
C ILE A 36 6.52 6.95 16.75
N SER A 37 5.30 7.13 16.25
CA SER A 37 4.56 8.37 16.42
C SER A 37 4.01 8.52 17.84
N GLU A 38 4.12 9.72 18.40
CA GLU A 38 3.34 10.14 19.58
C GLU A 38 1.90 10.53 19.21
N LYS A 39 1.65 10.85 17.93
CA LYS A 39 0.31 11.18 17.44
C LYS A 39 -0.51 9.90 17.20
N PRO A 40 -1.81 9.91 17.54
CA PRO A 40 -2.69 8.76 17.30
C PRO A 40 -3.06 8.63 15.81
N PRO A 41 -3.54 7.45 15.37
CA PRO A 41 -4.01 7.22 14.01
C PRO A 41 -5.03 8.26 13.50
N ALA A 42 -5.96 8.71 14.35
CA ALA A 42 -6.93 9.75 13.99
C ALA A 42 -6.28 11.07 13.56
N TRP A 43 -5.13 11.42 14.14
CA TRP A 43 -4.43 12.66 13.77
C TRP A 43 -4.01 12.64 12.30
N PHE A 44 -3.44 11.52 11.83
CA PHE A 44 -3.05 11.33 10.44
C PHE A 44 -4.28 11.29 9.52
N ALA A 45 -5.30 10.51 9.87
CA ALA A 45 -6.54 10.43 9.09
C ALA A 45 -7.24 11.79 8.96
N LYS A 46 -7.28 12.60 10.03
CA LYS A 46 -7.83 13.96 10.00
C LYS A 46 -7.02 14.88 9.08
N LYS A 47 -5.69 14.79 9.13
CA LYS A 47 -4.80 15.55 8.26
C LYS A 47 -5.03 15.20 6.78
N TYR A 48 -5.08 13.90 6.46
CA TYR A 48 -5.33 13.44 5.09
C TYR A 48 -6.73 13.82 4.58
N ARG A 49 -7.73 13.82 5.47
CA ARG A 49 -9.09 14.30 5.16
C ARG A 49 -9.11 15.80 4.85
N GLN A 50 -8.42 16.62 5.65
CA GLN A 50 -8.33 18.07 5.43
C GLN A 50 -7.73 18.42 4.07
N ASP A 51 -6.78 17.61 3.59
CA ASP A 51 -6.13 17.76 2.29
C ASP A 51 -6.78 16.94 1.16
N ASN A 52 -7.89 16.25 1.44
CA ASN A 52 -8.67 15.48 0.47
C ASN A 52 -7.84 14.40 -0.29
N LEU A 53 -6.98 13.69 0.44
CA LEU A 53 -6.03 12.68 -0.10
C LEU A 53 -6.60 11.26 -0.19
N HIS A 54 -7.53 11.02 -1.12
CA HIS A 54 -8.16 9.69 -1.26
C HIS A 54 -7.18 8.61 -1.70
N GLY A 55 -7.51 7.35 -1.37
CA GLY A 55 -6.76 6.18 -1.82
C GLY A 55 -5.51 5.88 -1.00
N GLY A 56 -5.26 6.65 0.06
CA GLY A 56 -4.28 6.29 1.08
C GLY A 56 -4.73 5.07 1.88
N HIS A 57 -3.78 4.37 2.49
CA HIS A 57 -4.03 3.08 3.13
C HIS A 57 -3.57 3.03 4.59
N VAL A 58 -4.30 2.26 5.38
CA VAL A 58 -3.92 1.83 6.73
C VAL A 58 -3.47 0.37 6.63
N ILE A 59 -2.28 0.03 7.13
CA ILE A 59 -1.76 -1.34 7.10
C ILE A 59 -1.55 -1.84 8.53
N LYS A 60 -2.21 -2.95 8.88
CA LYS A 60 -2.02 -3.62 10.17
C LYS A 60 -0.87 -4.61 10.08
N LEU A 61 0.23 -4.28 10.73
CA LEU A 61 1.45 -5.09 10.81
C LEU A 61 1.43 -5.85 12.15
N GLY A 62 1.09 -7.13 12.10
CA GLY A 62 0.93 -7.97 13.30
C GLY A 62 -0.42 -7.80 14.01
N LYS A 63 -0.49 -8.31 15.24
CA LYS A 63 -1.70 -8.31 16.09
C LYS A 63 -1.85 -6.97 16.85
N GLY A 64 -3.01 -6.75 17.46
CA GLY A 64 -3.25 -5.60 18.36
C GLY A 64 -3.51 -4.26 17.65
N ASN A 65 -3.79 -4.28 16.35
CA ASN A 65 -3.95 -3.06 15.55
C ASN A 65 -5.41 -2.68 15.26
N ASP A 66 -6.38 -3.49 15.67
CA ASP A 66 -7.76 -3.34 15.22
C ASP A 66 -8.41 -2.06 15.75
N GLU A 67 -8.22 -1.72 17.03
CA GLU A 67 -8.75 -0.48 17.62
C GLU A 67 -8.15 0.77 16.94
N ALA A 68 -6.83 0.78 16.75
CA ALA A 68 -6.12 1.86 16.06
C ALA A 68 -6.56 2.03 14.59
N ALA A 69 -6.83 0.92 13.90
CA ALA A 69 -7.37 0.95 12.55
C ALA A 69 -8.80 1.52 12.52
N LEU A 70 -9.67 1.09 13.44
CA LEU A 70 -11.03 1.63 13.57
C LEU A 70 -11.01 3.14 13.87
N GLU A 71 -10.08 3.60 14.69
CA GLU A 71 -9.89 5.02 14.99
C GLU A 71 -9.56 5.84 13.72
N ALA A 72 -8.62 5.36 12.89
CA ALA A 72 -8.28 6.02 11.63
C ALA A 72 -9.45 6.02 10.64
N LEU A 73 -10.12 4.88 10.46
CA LEU A 73 -11.22 4.72 9.50
C LEU A 73 -12.46 5.53 9.87
N SER A 74 -12.84 5.55 11.15
CA SER A 74 -13.98 6.33 11.63
C SER A 74 -13.75 7.85 11.57
N THR A 75 -12.49 8.29 11.64
CA THR A 75 -12.11 9.70 11.48
C THR A 75 -12.34 10.20 10.04
N TRP A 76 -12.16 9.32 9.06
CA TRP A 76 -12.41 9.63 7.65
C TRP A 76 -13.11 8.49 6.89
N PRO A 77 -14.43 8.34 7.10
CA PRO A 77 -15.22 7.30 6.43
C PRO A 77 -15.17 7.45 4.91
N GLY A 78 -14.88 6.36 4.21
CA GLY A 78 -14.73 6.30 2.76
C GLY A 78 -13.45 6.94 2.22
N GLY A 79 -12.55 7.42 3.08
CA GLY A 79 -11.31 8.08 2.68
C GLY A 79 -10.12 7.13 2.50
N LEU A 80 -9.97 6.18 3.43
CA LEU A 80 -8.79 5.31 3.55
C LEU A 80 -9.12 3.86 3.18
N GLN A 81 -8.11 3.15 2.71
CA GLN A 81 -8.14 1.70 2.48
C GLN A 81 -7.58 0.98 3.72
N ILE A 82 -7.84 -0.32 3.90
CA ILE A 82 -7.33 -1.09 5.06
C ILE A 82 -6.78 -2.46 4.65
N GLY A 83 -5.54 -2.74 5.05
CA GLY A 83 -4.85 -4.02 4.85
C GLY A 83 -4.34 -4.65 6.15
N GLY A 84 -3.81 -5.87 6.04
CA GLY A 84 -3.26 -6.63 7.17
C GLY A 84 -4.27 -7.59 7.81
N GLY A 85 -4.13 -8.89 7.53
CA GLY A 85 -5.01 -9.93 8.07
C GLY A 85 -6.44 -9.90 7.53
N ILE A 86 -6.68 -9.22 6.41
CA ILE A 86 -7.97 -9.20 5.73
C ILE A 86 -8.28 -10.59 5.16
N ASN A 87 -9.52 -11.04 5.31
CA ASN A 87 -10.03 -12.26 4.72
C ASN A 87 -11.56 -12.19 4.58
N ALA A 88 -12.18 -13.19 3.95
CA ALA A 88 -13.62 -13.19 3.71
C ALA A 88 -14.50 -13.20 4.99
N LYS A 89 -13.95 -13.51 6.17
CA LYS A 89 -14.71 -13.46 7.43
C LYS A 89 -14.82 -12.03 7.98
N ASN A 90 -13.80 -11.19 7.78
CA ASN A 90 -13.73 -9.84 8.39
C ASN A 90 -13.89 -8.68 7.39
N ALA A 91 -13.76 -8.91 6.08
CA ALA A 91 -13.74 -7.84 5.08
C ALA A 91 -14.97 -6.92 5.13
N SER A 92 -16.18 -7.48 5.23
CA SER A 92 -17.40 -6.68 5.30
C SER A 92 -17.45 -5.78 6.54
N SER A 93 -16.93 -6.25 7.68
CA SER A 93 -16.88 -5.44 8.91
C SER A 93 -15.99 -4.23 8.75
N TRP A 94 -14.86 -4.35 8.04
CA TRP A 94 -13.96 -3.23 7.77
C TRP A 94 -14.55 -2.20 6.82
N ILE A 95 -15.27 -2.64 5.78
CA ILE A 95 -16.03 -1.73 4.91
C ILE A 95 -17.09 -0.98 5.72
N ASN A 96 -17.85 -1.69 6.55
CA ASN A 96 -18.88 -1.08 7.40
C ASN A 96 -18.30 -0.11 8.44
N ALA A 97 -17.06 -0.33 8.88
CA ALA A 97 -16.34 0.55 9.80
C ALA A 97 -15.78 1.83 9.14
N GLY A 98 -16.01 2.03 7.84
CA GLY A 98 -15.64 3.24 7.13
C GLY A 98 -14.46 3.08 6.16
N ALA A 99 -13.94 1.87 5.95
CA ALA A 99 -12.96 1.67 4.88
C ALA A 99 -13.58 1.92 3.50
N SER A 100 -12.86 2.66 2.66
CA SER A 100 -13.20 2.79 1.24
C SER A 100 -13.09 1.43 0.54
N HIS A 101 -12.01 0.72 0.81
CA HIS A 101 -11.65 -0.59 0.26
C HIS A 101 -10.96 -1.43 1.33
N VAL A 102 -11.00 -2.75 1.16
CA VAL A 102 -10.07 -3.65 1.85
C VAL A 102 -8.96 -4.08 0.90
N ILE A 103 -7.75 -4.24 1.45
CA ILE A 103 -6.55 -4.65 0.76
C ILE A 103 -6.28 -6.11 1.12
N ILE A 104 -6.34 -6.99 0.13
CA ILE A 104 -6.04 -8.41 0.31
C ILE A 104 -4.59 -8.70 -0.06
N THR A 105 -3.88 -9.39 0.84
CA THR A 105 -2.46 -9.72 0.71
C THR A 105 -2.29 -11.25 0.66
N SER A 106 -1.59 -11.85 1.62
CA SER A 106 -1.21 -13.26 1.66
C SER A 106 -2.38 -14.24 1.67
N TRP A 107 -3.57 -13.85 2.14
CA TRP A 107 -4.74 -14.75 2.18
C TRP A 107 -5.18 -15.22 0.79
N LEU A 108 -4.86 -14.44 -0.25
CA LEU A 108 -5.17 -14.78 -1.65
C LEU A 108 -4.25 -15.88 -2.21
N PHE A 109 -3.11 -16.14 -1.55
CA PHE A 109 -2.10 -17.07 -2.03
C PHE A 109 -2.10 -18.35 -1.21
N GLN A 110 -1.96 -19.49 -1.89
CA GLN A 110 -1.71 -20.80 -1.29
C GLN A 110 -0.74 -21.54 -2.19
N GLU A 111 0.33 -22.12 -1.60
CA GLU A 111 1.36 -22.87 -2.34
C GLU A 111 1.92 -22.10 -3.56
N GLY A 112 2.10 -20.78 -3.41
CA GLY A 112 2.64 -19.92 -4.47
C GLY A 112 1.69 -19.64 -5.63
N LYS A 113 0.39 -19.96 -5.48
CA LYS A 113 -0.65 -19.75 -6.50
C LYS A 113 -1.81 -18.94 -5.95
N ILE A 114 -2.57 -18.32 -6.87
CA ILE A 114 -3.76 -17.53 -6.52
C ILE A 114 -4.94 -18.46 -6.32
N GLU A 115 -5.52 -18.42 -5.13
CA GLU A 115 -6.74 -19.14 -4.80
C GLU A 115 -7.96 -18.41 -5.37
N THR A 116 -8.31 -18.75 -6.61
CA THR A 116 -9.38 -18.09 -7.36
C THR A 116 -10.74 -18.17 -6.65
N ASP A 117 -11.02 -19.27 -5.95
CA ASP A 117 -12.28 -19.43 -5.22
C ASP A 117 -12.35 -18.54 -3.97
N ARG A 118 -11.21 -18.32 -3.28
CA ARG A 118 -11.11 -17.33 -2.21
C ARG A 118 -11.39 -15.93 -2.73
N LEU A 119 -10.82 -15.59 -3.90
CA LEU A 119 -11.05 -14.30 -4.55
C LEU A 119 -12.53 -14.09 -4.90
N LYS A 120 -13.15 -15.05 -5.60
CA LYS A 120 -14.57 -15.00 -5.95
C LYS A 120 -15.46 -14.89 -4.72
N HIS A 121 -15.15 -15.64 -3.66
CA HIS A 121 -15.90 -15.59 -2.41
C HIS A 121 -15.82 -14.21 -1.74
N LEU A 122 -14.63 -13.60 -1.71
CA LEU A 122 -14.44 -12.25 -1.20
C LEU A 122 -15.20 -11.22 -2.05
N GLN A 123 -15.09 -11.29 -3.38
CA GLN A 123 -15.80 -10.42 -4.29
C GLN A 123 -17.33 -10.49 -4.12
N LYS A 124 -17.88 -11.68 -3.88
CA LYS A 124 -19.32 -11.85 -3.62
C LYS A 124 -19.77 -11.11 -2.35
N LYS A 125 -18.88 -10.93 -1.37
CA LYS A 125 -19.20 -10.28 -0.08
C LYS A 125 -19.10 -8.76 -0.11
N ILE A 126 -18.11 -8.21 -0.79
CA ILE A 126 -17.82 -6.77 -0.74
C ILE A 126 -17.90 -6.07 -2.11
N GLY A 127 -17.98 -6.83 -3.20
CA GLY A 127 -17.90 -6.32 -4.56
C GLY A 127 -16.46 -6.04 -5.02
N LYS A 128 -16.26 -6.05 -6.33
CA LYS A 128 -14.99 -5.70 -6.97
C LYS A 128 -14.55 -4.28 -6.62
N SER A 129 -15.48 -3.32 -6.64
CA SER A 129 -15.26 -1.88 -6.44
C SER A 129 -14.89 -1.48 -5.00
N ARG A 130 -14.62 -2.46 -4.13
CA ARG A 130 -14.22 -2.30 -2.73
C ARG A 130 -12.99 -3.16 -2.39
N LEU A 131 -12.38 -3.77 -3.40
CA LEU A 131 -11.26 -4.69 -3.24
C LEU A 131 -10.01 -4.12 -3.90
N VAL A 132 -8.92 -4.06 -3.14
CA VAL A 132 -7.56 -3.83 -3.62
C VAL A 132 -6.77 -5.13 -3.47
N ILE A 133 -6.01 -5.51 -4.50
CA ILE A 133 -5.08 -6.64 -4.41
C ILE A 133 -3.67 -6.08 -4.20
N ASP A 134 -3.03 -6.53 -3.11
CA ASP A 134 -1.65 -6.22 -2.81
C ASP A 134 -0.72 -7.28 -3.38
N LEU A 135 0.20 -6.84 -4.24
CA LEU A 135 1.23 -7.66 -4.84
C LEU A 135 2.60 -7.16 -4.34
N SER A 136 3.13 -7.83 -3.31
CA SER A 136 4.52 -7.65 -2.90
C SER A 136 5.45 -8.32 -3.89
N CYS A 137 6.39 -7.57 -4.47
CA CYS A 137 7.19 -7.99 -5.61
C CYS A 137 8.68 -7.92 -5.33
N ARG A 138 9.42 -8.92 -5.82
CA ARG A 138 10.90 -8.94 -5.82
C ARG A 138 11.43 -9.28 -7.20
N ARG A 139 12.60 -8.72 -7.51
CA ARG A 139 13.29 -9.01 -8.77
C ARG A 139 13.99 -10.37 -8.70
N ARG A 140 13.85 -11.16 -9.77
CA ARG A 140 14.59 -12.40 -10.00
C ARG A 140 15.01 -12.47 -11.47
N GLY A 141 16.30 -12.26 -11.73
CA GLY A 141 16.79 -12.02 -13.09
C GLY A 141 16.26 -10.69 -13.62
N ASP A 142 15.71 -10.71 -14.84
CA ASP A 142 15.11 -9.54 -15.49
C ASP A 142 13.62 -9.36 -15.15
N ASP A 143 13.07 -10.26 -14.35
CA ASP A 143 11.64 -10.37 -14.08
C ASP A 143 11.29 -10.04 -12.62
N TYR A 144 10.03 -9.65 -12.41
CA TYR A 144 9.45 -9.42 -11.08
C TYR A 144 8.44 -10.50 -10.76
N PHE A 145 8.54 -11.05 -9.56
CA PHE A 145 7.64 -12.09 -9.07
C PHE A 145 6.98 -11.66 -7.77
N VAL A 146 5.73 -12.07 -7.59
CA VAL A 146 5.05 -11.92 -6.31
C VAL A 146 5.77 -12.78 -5.29
N VAL A 147 5.97 -12.22 -4.09
CA VAL A 147 6.53 -12.89 -2.94
C VAL A 147 5.53 -12.88 -1.79
N THR A 148 5.54 -13.95 -1.01
CA THR A 148 4.66 -14.16 0.14
C THR A 148 5.50 -14.49 1.38
N ASP A 149 4.84 -14.76 2.51
CA ASP A 149 5.48 -15.11 3.78
C ASP A 149 6.58 -14.12 4.20
N ARG A 150 6.21 -12.84 4.37
CA ARG A 150 7.15 -11.75 4.70
C ARG A 150 8.29 -11.64 3.68
N TRP A 151 7.95 -11.84 2.41
CA TRP A 151 8.84 -11.68 1.26
C TRP A 151 9.95 -12.74 1.10
N GLN A 152 9.80 -13.85 1.84
CA GLN A 152 10.76 -14.95 1.86
C GLN A 152 10.45 -15.98 0.77
N THR A 153 9.16 -16.19 0.45
CA THR A 153 8.72 -17.23 -0.48
C THR A 153 8.37 -16.64 -1.84
N PHE A 154 9.15 -16.93 -2.88
CA PHE A 154 8.80 -16.63 -4.26
C PHE A 154 7.60 -17.47 -4.72
N THR A 155 6.66 -16.82 -5.37
CA THR A 155 5.55 -17.49 -6.07
C THR A 155 5.90 -17.73 -7.54
N GLU A 156 5.03 -18.43 -8.26
CA GLU A 156 5.14 -18.58 -9.72
C GLU A 156 4.60 -17.36 -10.49
N ILE A 157 4.04 -16.38 -9.77
CA ILE A 157 3.25 -15.30 -10.34
C ILE A 157 4.17 -14.14 -10.72
N LYS A 158 4.39 -13.99 -12.03
CA LYS A 158 5.17 -12.89 -12.61
C LYS A 158 4.32 -11.63 -12.74
N ILE A 159 4.91 -10.46 -12.47
CA ILE A 159 4.31 -9.16 -12.75
C ILE A 159 4.51 -8.82 -14.23
N ASN A 160 3.46 -9.07 -15.02
CA ASN A 160 3.43 -8.81 -16.45
C ASN A 160 2.00 -8.43 -16.90
N SER A 161 1.85 -8.16 -18.20
CA SER A 161 0.55 -7.83 -18.81
C SER A 161 -0.53 -8.87 -18.53
N GLU A 162 -0.24 -10.15 -18.72
CA GLU A 162 -1.23 -11.21 -18.58
C GLU A 162 -1.76 -11.31 -17.14
N THR A 163 -0.85 -11.38 -16.16
CA THR A 163 -1.21 -11.46 -14.74
C THR A 163 -2.03 -10.24 -14.31
N LEU A 164 -1.57 -9.03 -14.63
CA LEU A 164 -2.25 -7.80 -14.23
C LEU A 164 -3.62 -7.67 -14.89
N ASN A 165 -3.76 -8.02 -16.17
CA ASN A 165 -5.05 -8.00 -16.86
C ASN A 165 -6.03 -9.05 -16.30
N ASN A 166 -5.53 -10.23 -15.96
CA ASN A 166 -6.38 -11.26 -15.36
C ASN A 166 -6.84 -10.86 -13.96
N LEU A 167 -5.95 -10.35 -13.10
CA LEU A 167 -6.31 -9.91 -11.76
C LEU A 167 -7.17 -8.65 -11.73
N ALA A 168 -7.00 -7.74 -12.68
CA ALA A 168 -7.80 -6.52 -12.78
C ALA A 168 -9.28 -6.79 -13.06
N LYS A 169 -9.64 -8.00 -13.51
CA LYS A 169 -11.04 -8.42 -13.59
C LYS A 169 -11.67 -8.54 -12.20
N HIS A 170 -10.86 -8.67 -11.15
CA HIS A 170 -11.30 -9.04 -9.82
C HIS A 170 -11.20 -7.94 -8.75
N CYS A 171 -10.41 -6.89 -8.96
CA CYS A 171 -10.23 -5.79 -8.01
C CYS A 171 -10.45 -4.41 -8.66
N ASP A 172 -10.67 -3.39 -7.83
CA ASP A 172 -10.81 -2.00 -8.26
C ASP A 172 -9.44 -1.34 -8.51
N GLU A 173 -8.45 -1.73 -7.72
CA GLU A 173 -7.10 -1.18 -7.75
C GLU A 173 -6.06 -2.23 -7.32
N PHE A 174 -4.79 -2.00 -7.70
CA PHE A 174 -3.64 -2.69 -7.14
C PHE A 174 -2.83 -1.81 -6.18
N LEU A 175 -2.31 -2.44 -5.14
CA LEU A 175 -1.18 -1.93 -4.37
C LEU A 175 0.03 -2.82 -4.70
N ILE A 176 1.09 -2.25 -5.25
CA ILE A 176 2.25 -3.03 -5.71
C ILE A 176 3.47 -2.58 -4.91
N HIS A 177 3.94 -3.49 -4.04
CA HIS A 177 5.08 -3.23 -3.16
C HIS A 177 6.40 -3.64 -3.82
N GLY A 178 7.34 -2.70 -3.94
CA GLY A 178 8.71 -2.97 -4.37
C GLY A 178 9.58 -3.35 -3.17
N VAL A 179 9.58 -4.63 -2.81
CA VAL A 179 10.17 -5.11 -1.56
C VAL A 179 11.67 -4.86 -1.48
N ASP A 180 12.40 -4.99 -2.59
CA ASP A 180 13.87 -4.90 -2.58
C ASP A 180 14.38 -3.49 -2.19
N VAL A 181 13.51 -2.47 -2.19
CA VAL A 181 13.81 -1.09 -1.76
C VAL A 181 12.94 -0.62 -0.59
N GLU A 182 12.04 -1.45 -0.06
CA GLU A 182 11.04 -1.05 0.93
C GLU A 182 11.64 -0.72 2.30
N GLY A 183 11.26 0.44 2.87
CA GLY A 183 11.75 0.91 4.17
C GLY A 183 13.22 1.32 4.22
N LEU A 184 13.97 1.15 3.12
CA LEU A 184 15.40 1.50 3.04
C LEU A 184 15.65 2.98 2.71
N SER A 185 14.64 3.68 2.17
CA SER A 185 14.76 5.07 1.70
C SER A 185 15.95 5.25 0.75
N GLN A 186 16.09 4.35 -0.23
CA GLN A 186 17.20 4.34 -1.21
C GLN A 186 16.75 4.72 -2.63
N GLY A 187 15.49 5.14 -2.80
CA GLY A 187 14.89 5.45 -4.09
C GLY A 187 13.93 4.39 -4.59
N ILE A 188 13.10 4.77 -5.56
CA ILE A 188 12.10 3.90 -6.17
C ILE A 188 12.72 2.87 -7.12
N ASP A 189 12.00 1.76 -7.32
CA ASP A 189 12.28 0.85 -8.43
C ASP A 189 11.60 1.36 -9.72
N GLU A 190 12.34 2.13 -10.51
CA GLU A 190 11.83 2.68 -11.77
C GLU A 190 11.38 1.62 -12.78
N THR A 191 12.03 0.45 -12.79
CA THR A 191 11.70 -0.62 -13.74
C THR A 191 10.33 -1.18 -13.41
N LEU A 192 10.08 -1.46 -12.12
CA LEU A 192 8.76 -1.90 -11.67
C LEU A 192 7.69 -0.85 -11.93
N VAL A 193 7.95 0.44 -11.67
CA VAL A 193 6.98 1.52 -11.97
C VAL A 193 6.64 1.55 -13.47
N LYS A 194 7.62 1.38 -14.37
CA LYS A 194 7.38 1.32 -15.83
C LYS A 194 6.56 0.09 -16.22
N ILE A 195 6.83 -1.07 -15.62
CA ILE A 195 6.04 -2.30 -15.82
C ILE A 195 4.57 -2.02 -15.46
N ILE A 196 4.32 -1.43 -14.29
CA ILE A 196 2.95 -1.08 -13.86
C ILE A 196 2.30 -0.13 -14.86
N ALA A 197 2.97 0.95 -15.25
CA ALA A 197 2.43 1.96 -16.16
C ALA A 197 2.04 1.37 -17.53
N ASN A 198 2.87 0.45 -18.05
CA ASN A 198 2.68 -0.14 -19.38
C ASN A 198 1.65 -1.28 -19.41
N HIS A 199 1.44 -1.97 -18.28
CA HIS A 199 0.72 -3.24 -18.27
C HIS A 199 -0.52 -3.26 -17.36
N CYS A 200 -0.64 -2.35 -16.40
CA CYS A 200 -1.77 -2.32 -15.49
C CYS A 200 -2.99 -1.63 -16.14
N PRO A 201 -4.12 -2.34 -16.33
CA PRO A 201 -5.29 -1.77 -17.02
C PRO A 201 -6.15 -0.89 -16.10
N ILE A 202 -5.97 -0.98 -14.78
CA ILE A 202 -6.72 -0.24 -13.77
C ILE A 202 -5.75 0.59 -12.90
N THR A 203 -6.31 1.37 -11.98
CA THR A 203 -5.53 2.16 -11.02
C THR A 203 -4.52 1.29 -10.27
N ALA A 204 -3.30 1.79 -10.11
CA ALA A 204 -2.28 1.14 -9.31
C ALA A 204 -1.51 2.16 -8.46
N THR A 205 -1.21 1.75 -7.23
CA THR A 205 -0.34 2.47 -6.32
C THR A 205 0.94 1.67 -6.14
N TYR A 206 2.08 2.29 -6.45
CA TYR A 206 3.40 1.76 -6.11
C TYR A 206 3.79 2.21 -4.70
N ALA A 207 4.37 1.29 -3.94
CA ALA A 207 4.88 1.55 -2.60
C ALA A 207 6.24 0.85 -2.43
N GLY A 208 7.28 1.62 -2.10
CA GLY A 208 8.63 1.09 -1.92
C GLY A 208 9.70 2.15 -2.17
N GLY A 209 10.61 2.33 -1.21
CA GLY A 209 11.88 3.04 -1.41
C GLY A 209 11.84 4.56 -1.60
N ALA A 210 10.67 5.19 -1.78
CA ALA A 210 10.55 6.63 -1.92
C ALA A 210 11.31 7.38 -0.81
N GLN A 211 12.23 8.25 -1.20
CA GLN A 211 13.14 8.96 -0.30
C GLN A 211 13.09 10.48 -0.47
N SER A 212 12.53 10.99 -1.57
CA SER A 212 12.58 12.41 -1.89
C SER A 212 11.42 12.89 -2.77
N MET A 213 11.28 14.21 -2.91
CA MET A 213 10.36 14.80 -3.89
C MET A 213 10.73 14.42 -5.33
N GLU A 214 12.00 14.12 -5.61
CA GLU A 214 12.44 13.66 -6.94
C GLU A 214 11.81 12.33 -7.31
N ASP A 215 11.63 11.41 -6.36
CA ASP A 215 10.92 10.16 -6.60
C ASP A 215 9.46 10.40 -7.03
N LEU A 216 8.81 11.39 -6.41
CA LEU A 216 7.44 11.75 -6.75
C LEU A 216 7.34 12.34 -8.16
N TYR A 217 8.27 13.22 -8.53
CA TYR A 217 8.38 13.73 -9.91
C TYR A 217 8.67 12.60 -10.90
N ARG A 218 9.56 11.68 -10.52
CA ARG A 218 9.98 10.57 -11.35
C ARG A 218 8.84 9.59 -11.61
N VAL A 219 8.11 9.18 -10.57
CA VAL A 219 6.91 8.33 -10.72
C VAL A 219 5.84 9.01 -11.55
N ASN A 220 5.58 10.31 -11.38
CA ASN A 220 4.63 11.01 -12.25
C ASN A 220 5.01 10.88 -13.74
N LYS A 221 6.30 11.08 -14.04
CA LYS A 221 6.84 11.02 -15.40
C LYS A 221 6.82 9.60 -15.98
N ILE A 222 7.44 8.63 -15.32
CA ILE A 222 7.59 7.26 -15.86
C ILE A 222 6.31 6.42 -15.66
N GLY A 223 5.49 6.80 -14.68
CA GLY A 223 4.16 6.24 -14.42
C GLY A 223 3.09 6.74 -15.39
N GLN A 224 3.42 7.67 -16.29
CA GLN A 224 2.55 8.20 -17.35
C GLN A 224 1.21 8.73 -16.82
N GLY A 225 1.20 9.29 -15.60
CA GLY A 225 -0.03 9.72 -14.94
C GLY A 225 -1.02 8.59 -14.64
N ARG A 226 -0.57 7.34 -14.57
CA ARG A 226 -1.39 6.14 -14.25
C ARG A 226 -0.98 5.46 -12.95
N VAL A 227 0.20 5.77 -12.43
CA VAL A 227 0.76 5.15 -11.22
C VAL A 227 0.82 6.18 -10.10
N HIS A 228 0.25 5.82 -8.96
CA HIS A 228 0.39 6.58 -7.72
C HIS A 228 1.63 6.15 -6.95
N LEU A 229 2.14 7.02 -6.09
CA LEU A 229 3.27 6.75 -5.20
C LEU A 229 2.84 6.88 -3.75
N THR A 230 3.08 5.82 -2.98
CA THR A 230 3.03 5.87 -1.52
C THR A 230 4.36 6.39 -0.98
N ILE A 231 4.30 7.34 -0.07
CA ILE A 231 5.47 7.83 0.67
C ILE A 231 5.16 7.70 2.17
N GLY A 232 5.96 6.88 2.86
CA GLY A 232 5.88 6.65 4.30
C GLY A 232 7.05 7.31 5.02
N SER A 233 8.07 6.51 5.37
CA SER A 233 9.19 6.89 6.25
C SER A 233 9.98 8.13 5.84
N ALA A 234 9.95 8.53 4.57
CA ALA A 234 10.61 9.74 4.11
C ALA A 234 9.87 11.04 4.49
N LEU A 235 8.58 10.95 4.88
CA LEU A 235 7.77 12.11 5.25
C LEU A 235 8.15 12.67 6.62
N ASP A 236 8.20 13.99 6.72
CA ASP A 236 8.40 14.71 7.98
C ASP A 236 7.36 14.41 9.07
N ILE A 237 6.11 14.15 8.70
CA ILE A 237 5.07 13.72 9.64
C ILE A 237 5.33 12.33 10.27
N PHE A 238 6.29 11.57 9.72
CA PHE A 238 6.79 10.31 10.27
C PHE A 238 8.26 10.39 10.70
N GLY A 239 8.76 11.60 10.98
CA GLY A 239 10.15 11.81 11.42
C GLY A 239 11.20 11.73 10.31
N GLY A 240 10.78 11.59 9.05
CA GLY A 240 11.68 11.63 7.90
C GLY A 240 12.13 13.05 7.54
N HIS A 241 13.14 13.15 6.68
CA HIS A 241 13.66 14.43 6.16
C HIS A 241 13.68 14.50 4.64
N GLY A 242 13.20 13.45 3.97
CA GLY A 242 13.25 13.33 2.52
C GLY A 242 12.17 14.13 1.80
N VAL A 243 10.98 14.18 2.40
CA VAL A 243 9.80 14.83 1.82
C VAL A 243 9.03 15.59 2.90
N HIS A 244 8.80 16.87 2.68
CA HIS A 244 7.82 17.61 3.46
C HIS A 244 6.41 17.24 3.02
N TYR A 245 5.54 16.85 3.96
CA TYR A 245 4.17 16.46 3.65
C TYR A 245 3.42 17.52 2.83
N ASN A 246 3.59 18.80 3.18
CA ASN A 246 2.90 19.89 2.49
C ASN A 246 3.36 20.04 1.03
N ASP A 247 4.60 19.69 0.71
CA ASP A 247 5.12 19.74 -0.65
C ASP A 247 4.52 18.62 -1.51
N ALA A 248 4.40 17.42 -0.95
CA ALA A 248 3.73 16.30 -1.62
C ALA A 248 2.24 16.59 -1.88
N VAL A 249 1.56 17.25 -0.92
CA VAL A 249 0.18 17.72 -1.11
C VAL A 249 0.08 18.81 -2.17
N ALA A 250 0.97 19.80 -2.13
CA ALA A 250 1.02 20.87 -3.11
C ALA A 250 1.28 20.33 -4.54
N PHE A 251 2.11 19.30 -4.65
CA PHE A 251 2.33 18.59 -5.91
C PHE A 251 1.02 18.03 -6.48
N ASN A 252 0.26 17.29 -5.68
CA ASN A 252 -1.05 16.76 -6.11
C ASN A 252 -2.01 17.87 -6.55
N LYS A 253 -2.07 18.99 -5.81
CA LYS A 253 -2.93 20.14 -6.15
C LYS A 253 -2.55 20.74 -7.51
N LYS A 254 -1.25 20.85 -7.82
CA LYS A 254 -0.76 21.31 -9.13
C LYS A 254 -1.16 20.34 -10.26
N GLN A 255 -0.95 19.03 -10.09
CA GLN A 255 -1.33 18.03 -11.12
C GLN A 255 -2.83 17.97 -11.41
N LYS A 256 -3.68 18.35 -10.46
CA LYS A 256 -5.14 18.48 -10.69
C LYS A 256 -5.53 19.72 -11.48
N SER A 257 -4.71 20.78 -11.43
CA SER A 257 -4.99 22.05 -12.11
C SER A 257 -4.46 22.05 -13.56
N SER A 258 -3.53 21.15 -13.87
CA SER A 258 -2.92 21.00 -15.21
C SER A 258 -3.64 19.98 -16.12
N ASN A 259 -4.67 19.29 -15.61
CA ASN A 259 -5.50 18.32 -16.33
C ASN A 259 -6.90 18.88 -16.52
#